data_AF-A0A920FX69-F1
#
_entry.id   AF-A0A920FX69-F1
#
_cell.length_a   1.000
_cell.length_b   1.000
_cell.length_c   1.000
_cell.angle_alpha   90.00
_cell.angle_beta   90.00
_cell.angle_gamma   90.00
#
_symmetry.space_group_name_H-M   'P 1'
#
loop_
_entity.id
_entity.type
_entity.pdbx_description
1 polymer ?
#
loop_
_entity_poly.entity_id
_entity_poly.type
_entity_poly.pdbx_seq_one_letter_code
_entity_poly.pdbx_strand_id
1 'polypeptide(L)'
;MSLKRKIQYLELSLNKDTRLSGYIFEPALTAGFISMGVNVVLVGPLPTPALTILSKSLRADFSVMITASHNPYQDNGLKFFSSIGYKITAEEEKEK
;
A
#
# COMPACT_ATOMS: atom_id res chain seq x y z
N MET A 1 0.85 -37.74 -6.99
CA MET A 1 1.41 -36.42 -7.37
C MET A 1 0.85 -35.40 -6.39
N SER A 2 1.63 -35.07 -5.34
CA SER A 2 1.17 -34.24 -4.23
C SER A 2 1.11 -32.77 -4.65
N LEU A 3 -0.10 -32.22 -4.79
CA LEU A 3 -0.33 -30.79 -4.98
C LEU A 3 0.10 -30.08 -3.70
N LYS A 4 1.34 -29.56 -3.67
CA LYS A 4 1.75 -28.58 -2.66
C LYS A 4 0.74 -27.42 -2.74
N ARG A 5 -0.06 -27.22 -1.69
CA ARG A 5 -0.86 -25.99 -1.55
C ARG A 5 0.09 -24.81 -1.70
N LYS A 6 -0.09 -24.00 -2.74
CA LYS A 6 0.53 -22.67 -2.78
C LYS A 6 0.02 -21.92 -1.55
N ILE A 7 0.92 -21.55 -0.65
CA ILE A 7 0.59 -20.59 0.41
C ILE A 7 0.29 -19.29 -0.33
N GLN A 8 -0.94 -18.83 -0.24
CA GLN A 8 -1.40 -17.60 -0.87
C GLN A 8 -1.24 -16.50 0.16
N TYR A 9 -0.24 -15.65 -0.04
CA TYR A 9 -0.03 -14.46 0.78
C TYR A 9 -0.92 -13.33 0.25
N LEU A 10 -1.31 -12.43 1.15
CA LEU A 10 -1.91 -11.16 0.77
C LEU A 10 -0.81 -10.29 0.14
N GLU A 11 -1.03 -9.75 -1.05
CA GLU A 11 -0.09 -8.85 -1.72
C GLU A 11 -0.46 -7.37 -1.48
N LEU A 12 0.51 -6.61 -1.00
CA LEU A 12 0.41 -5.16 -0.78
C LEU A 12 1.39 -4.43 -1.70
N SER A 13 0.89 -3.45 -2.45
CA SER A 13 1.74 -2.42 -3.06
C SER A 13 1.89 -1.21 -2.11
N LEU A 14 3.12 -0.95 -1.67
CA LEU A 14 3.46 0.21 -0.82
C LEU A 14 4.11 1.30 -1.67
N ASN A 15 3.48 2.47 -1.67
CA ASN A 15 3.82 3.61 -2.52
C ASN A 15 4.04 4.85 -1.64
N LYS A 16 4.81 5.82 -2.14
CA LYS A 16 5.01 7.11 -1.47
C LYS A 16 5.07 8.25 -2.45
N ASP A 17 4.89 9.47 -1.95
CA ASP A 17 5.30 10.67 -2.68
C ASP A 17 6.78 11.01 -2.38
N THR A 18 7.20 12.25 -2.67
CA THR A 18 8.58 12.71 -2.51
C THR A 18 8.91 13.22 -1.11
N ARG A 19 8.01 13.10 -0.11
CA ARG A 19 8.26 13.57 1.26
C ARG A 19 9.38 12.79 1.92
N LEU A 20 10.28 13.51 2.61
CA LEU A 20 11.39 12.90 3.35
C LEU A 20 10.92 11.92 4.43
N SER A 21 9.82 12.24 5.12
CA SER A 21 9.20 11.37 6.13
C SER A 21 8.73 10.04 5.55
N GLY A 22 8.48 9.95 4.23
CA GLY A 22 8.17 8.70 3.55
C GLY A 22 9.29 7.66 3.66
N TYR A 23 10.56 8.06 3.74
CA TYR A 23 11.69 7.13 3.92
C TYR A 23 11.78 6.55 5.34
N ILE A 24 11.06 7.13 6.31
CA ILE A 24 10.94 6.60 7.67
C ILE A 24 9.71 5.68 7.74
N PHE A 25 8.58 6.12 7.17
CA PHE A 25 7.33 5.35 7.23
C PHE A 25 7.34 4.10 6.35
N GLU A 26 7.96 4.15 5.16
CA GLU A 26 8.04 3.00 4.24
C GLU A 26 8.66 1.75 4.90
N PRO A 27 9.87 1.80 5.50
CA PRO A 27 10.44 0.63 6.17
C PRO A 27 9.66 0.21 7.42
N ALA A 28 9.11 1.17 8.19
CA ALA A 28 8.32 0.86 9.37
C ALA A 28 7.04 0.09 9.03
N LEU A 29 6.31 0.55 8.01
CA LEU A 29 5.10 -0.13 7.52
C LEU A 29 5.44 -1.48 6.89
N THR A 30 6.53 -1.54 6.13
CA THR A 30 7.01 -2.80 5.54
C THR A 30 7.26 -3.85 6.61
N ALA A 31 7.96 -3.48 7.70
CA ALA A 31 8.19 -4.39 8.83
C ALA A 31 6.87 -4.83 9.48
N GLY A 32 5.93 -3.90 9.69
CA GLY A 32 4.61 -4.21 10.24
C GLY A 32 3.83 -5.21 9.38
N PHE A 33 3.70 -4.94 8.08
CA PHE A 33 2.96 -5.81 7.16
C PHE A 33 3.61 -7.19 6.99
N ILE A 34 4.93 -7.25 6.86
CA ILE A 34 5.66 -8.53 6.80
C ILE A 34 5.44 -9.34 8.07
N SER A 35 5.42 -8.70 9.25
CA SER A 35 5.15 -9.40 10.52
C SER A 35 3.76 -10.03 10.57
N MET A 36 2.81 -9.51 9.80
CA MET A 36 1.45 -10.04 9.65
C MET A 36 1.32 -11.07 8.51
N GLY A 37 2.41 -11.43 7.84
CA GLY A 37 2.42 -12.38 6.74
C GLY A 37 1.96 -11.80 5.39
N VAL A 38 2.03 -10.48 5.22
CA VAL A 38 1.73 -9.81 3.95
C VAL A 38 3.00 -9.74 3.09
N ASN A 39 2.88 -10.05 1.80
CA ASN A 39 3.92 -9.83 0.81
C ASN A 39 3.90 -8.36 0.36
N VAL A 40 4.97 -7.61 0.64
CA VAL A 40 5.03 -6.16 0.36
C VAL A 40 5.89 -5.90 -0.87
N VAL A 41 5.30 -5.27 -1.88
CA VAL A 41 5.98 -4.76 -3.07
C VAL A 41 6.25 -3.28 -2.88
N LEU A 42 7.53 -2.92 -2.81
CA LEU A 42 7.97 -1.52 -2.73
C LEU A 42 8.03 -0.91 -4.13
N VAL A 43 7.23 0.13 -4.37
CA VAL A 43 7.20 0.85 -5.65
C VAL A 43 8.12 2.06 -5.64
N GLY A 44 8.29 2.69 -4.48
CA GLY A 44 9.00 3.97 -4.35
C GLY A 44 8.12 5.17 -4.71
N PRO A 45 8.74 6.32 -5.05
CA PRO A 45 8.02 7.55 -5.37
C PRO A 45 7.14 7.42 -6.62
N LEU A 46 5.84 7.68 -6.47
CA LEU A 46 4.86 7.54 -7.55
C LEU A 46 3.76 8.61 -7.42
N PRO A 47 3.25 9.20 -8.52
CA PRO A 47 2.02 10.00 -8.46
C PRO A 47 0.82 9.15 -8.03
N THR A 48 -0.04 9.66 -7.15
CA THR A 48 -1.27 8.99 -6.71
C THR A 48 -2.13 8.38 -7.83
N PRO A 49 -2.38 9.03 -8.99
CA PRO A 49 -3.21 8.41 -10.03
C PRO A 49 -2.56 7.19 -10.70
N ALA A 50 -1.23 7.05 -10.67
CA ALA A 50 -0.55 5.88 -11.23
C ALA A 50 -0.71 4.63 -10.35
N LEU A 51 -1.00 4.81 -9.05
CA LEU A 51 -1.22 3.72 -8.10
C LEU A 51 -2.34 2.78 -8.58
N THR A 52 -3.48 3.32 -9.03
CA THR A 52 -4.63 2.51 -9.46
C THR A 52 -4.29 1.57 -10.61
N ILE A 53 -3.48 2.03 -11.57
CA ILE A 53 -3.07 1.22 -12.72
C ILE A 53 -2.04 0.18 -12.26
N LEU A 54 -1.03 0.62 -11.51
CA LEU A 54 0.06 -0.24 -11.08
C LEU A 54 -0.42 -1.35 -10.14
N SER A 55 -1.35 -1.07 -9.23
CA SER A 55 -1.92 -2.04 -8.30
C SER A 55 -2.58 -3.21 -9.05
N LYS A 56 -3.28 -2.92 -10.16
CA LYS A 56 -3.87 -3.94 -11.03
C LYS A 56 -2.81 -4.74 -11.76
N SER A 57 -1.77 -4.09 -12.29
CA SER A 57 -0.65 -4.75 -12.97
C SER A 57 0.14 -5.67 -12.03
N LEU A 58 0.32 -5.26 -10.78
CA LEU A 58 0.98 -6.04 -9.73
C LEU A 58 0.08 -7.10 -9.12
N ARG A 59 -1.22 -7.10 -9.43
CA ARG A 59 -2.23 -7.98 -8.80
C ARG A 59 -2.23 -7.85 -7.27
N ALA A 60 -1.97 -6.64 -6.77
CA ALA A 60 -2.03 -6.36 -5.35
C ALA A 60 -3.47 -6.48 -4.84
N ASP A 61 -3.65 -7.10 -3.67
CA ASP A 61 -4.95 -7.23 -3.02
C ASP A 61 -5.42 -5.89 -2.43
N PHE A 62 -4.46 -5.06 -2.02
CA PHE A 62 -4.68 -3.68 -1.59
C PHE A 62 -3.42 -2.86 -1.77
N SER A 63 -3.54 -1.54 -1.65
CA SER A 63 -2.41 -0.63 -1.83
C SER A 63 -2.43 0.50 -0.82
N VAL A 64 -1.25 0.91 -0.40
CA VAL A 64 -1.07 2.00 0.56
C VAL A 64 -0.23 3.08 -0.09
N MET A 65 -0.69 4.32 0.02
CA MET A 65 0.03 5.51 -0.40
C MET A 65 0.41 6.34 0.83
N ILE A 66 1.71 6.54 1.03
CA ILE A 66 2.27 7.44 2.02
C ILE A 66 2.30 8.86 1.40
N THR A 67 1.31 9.68 1.76
CA THR A 67 1.19 11.05 1.23
C THR A 67 0.22 11.89 2.05
N ALA A 68 0.50 13.20 2.16
CA ALA A 68 -0.50 14.20 2.55
C ALA A 68 -1.02 15.03 1.36
N SER A 69 -0.87 14.52 0.14
CA SER A 69 -1.34 15.17 -1.10
C SER A 69 -0.79 16.60 -1.24
N HIS A 70 -1.64 17.61 -1.07
CA HIS A 70 -1.32 19.02 -1.23
C HIS A 70 -0.88 19.71 0.06
N ASN A 71 -0.89 19.00 1.20
CA ASN A 71 -0.49 19.58 2.49
C ASN A 71 1.01 19.92 2.53
N PRO A 72 1.43 20.82 3.42
CA PRO A 72 2.84 21.13 3.67
C PRO A 72 3.70 19.89 3.90
N TYR A 73 4.99 19.94 3.55
CA TYR A 73 5.88 18.76 3.55
C TYR A 73 6.06 18.11 4.93
N GLN A 74 5.79 18.86 6.00
CA GLN A 74 5.83 18.39 7.39
C GLN A 74 4.70 17.39 7.69
N ASP A 75 3.58 17.49 6.97
CA ASP A 75 2.47 16.57 7.12
C ASP A 75 2.71 15.28 6.33
N ASN A 76 2.20 14.17 6.85
CA ASN A 76 2.12 12.92 6.11
C ASN A 76 0.85 12.16 6.52
N GLY A 77 0.50 11.16 5.74
CA GLY A 77 -0.67 10.33 6.00
C GLY A 77 -0.63 9.06 5.19
N LEU A 78 -1.49 8.11 5.56
CA LEU A 78 -1.68 6.85 4.85
C LEU A 78 -3.03 6.88 4.17
N LYS A 79 -3.05 6.51 2.89
CA LYS A 79 -4.29 6.30 2.14
C LYS A 79 -4.33 4.86 1.65
N PHE A 80 -5.40 4.17 1.99
CA PHE A 80 -5.63 2.79 1.59
C PHE A 80 -6.51 2.74 0.34
N PHE A 81 -6.16 1.84 -0.57
CA PHE A 81 -6.85 1.60 -1.82
C PHE A 81 -7.14 0.10 -1.94
N SER A 82 -8.32 -0.23 -2.44
CA SER A 82 -8.70 -1.62 -2.75
C SER A 82 -7.96 -2.14 -4.00
N SER A 83 -8.05 -3.44 -4.25
CA SER A 83 -7.49 -4.10 -5.45
C SER A 83 -7.96 -3.51 -6.78
N ILE A 84 -9.13 -2.88 -6.80
CA ILE A 84 -9.68 -2.19 -7.98
C ILE A 84 -9.20 -0.73 -8.13
N GLY A 85 -8.42 -0.25 -7.15
CA GLY A 85 -7.72 1.03 -7.16
C GLY A 85 -8.56 2.23 -6.72
N TYR A 86 -9.69 1.98 -6.05
CA TYR A 86 -10.47 3.03 -5.38
C TYR A 86 -10.00 3.18 -3.94
N LYS A 87 -10.01 4.42 -3.44
CA LYS A 87 -9.79 4.67 -2.01
C LYS A 87 -10.89 3.95 -1.22
N ILE A 88 -10.53 3.28 -0.14
CA ILE A 88 -11.53 2.73 0.78
C ILE A 88 -12.42 3.86 1.32
N THR A 89 -13.69 3.55 1.49
CA THR A 89 -14.69 4.46 2.03
C THR A 89 -14.51 4.62 3.54
N ALA A 90 -15.07 5.70 4.10
CA ALA A 90 -15.02 5.93 5.54
C ALA A 90 -15.84 4.89 6.34
N GLU A 91 -16.81 4.25 5.71
CA GLU A 91 -17.58 3.15 6.31
C GLU A 91 -16.72 1.89 6.41
N GLU A 92 -16.03 1.52 5.31
CA GLU A 92 -15.08 0.39 5.30
C GLU A 92 -13.92 0.57 6.28
N GLU A 93 -13.51 1.81 6.55
CA GLU A 93 -12.47 2.14 7.54
C GLU A 93 -12.96 1.99 8.99
N LYS A 94 -14.26 2.18 9.26
CA LYS A 94 -14.84 2.10 10.62
C LYS A 94 -15.33 0.72 11.02
N GLU A 95 -15.57 -0.18 10.06
CA GLU A 95 -16.20 -1.49 10.30
C GLU A 95 -15.24 -2.61 10.74
N LYS A 96 -14.04 -2.30 11.23
CA LYS A 96 -13.08 -3.29 11.75
C LYS A 96 -12.31 -2.80 12.96
#